data_AF-A0A9E4FXI4-F1
#
_entry.id   AF-A0A9E4FXI4-F1
#
_cell.length_a   1.000
_cell.length_b   1.000
_cell.length_c   1.000
_cell.angle_alpha   90.00
_cell.angle_beta   90.00
_cell.angle_gamma   90.00
#
_symmetry.space_group_name_H-M   'P 1'
#
loop_
_entity.id
_entity.type
_entity.pdbx_description
1 polymer ?
#
loop_
_entity_poly.entity_id
_entity_poly.type
_entity_poly.pdbx_seq_one_letter_code
_entity_poly.pdbx_strand_id
1 'polypeptide(L)' 'MDSLLERGIEVVIPPHPRAKEQREYDRWLYRERHLVECFINKIKHFRRVFSRFEKLDTSYLGFLLLVGTLIWLR' A
#
# COMPACT_ATOMS: atom_id res chain seq x y z
N MET A 1 20.11 -6.88 4.50
CA MET A 1 19.35 -6.18 5.54
C MET A 1 20.24 -5.14 6.21
N ASP A 2 21.52 -5.48 6.38
CA ASP A 2 22.58 -4.57 6.87
C ASP A 2 22.62 -3.25 6.09
N SER A 3 22.49 -3.29 4.75
CA SER A 3 22.40 -2.09 3.92
C SER A 3 21.12 -1.24 4.10
N LEU A 4 20.06 -1.77 4.71
CA LEU A 4 18.84 -1.02 5.06
C LEU A 4 18.95 -0.41 6.46
N LEU A 5 19.53 -1.16 7.40
CA LEU A 5 19.84 -0.68 8.74
C LEU A 5 20.89 0.44 8.71
N GLU A 6 21.92 0.33 7.87
CA GLU A 6 22.91 1.38 7.61
C GLU A 6 22.28 2.67 7.07
N ARG A 7 21.13 2.56 6.39
CA ARG A 7 20.36 3.69 5.87
C ARG A 7 19.33 4.22 6.87
N GLY A 8 19.30 3.70 8.10
CA GLY A 8 18.35 4.07 9.14
C GLY A 8 16.91 3.64 8.85
N ILE A 9 16.71 2.66 7.95
CA ILE A 9 15.37 2.17 7.60
C ILE A 9 14.97 1.07 8.57
N GLU A 10 13.93 1.32 9.35
CA GLU A 10 13.37 0.33 10.27
C GLU A 10 12.63 -0.79 9.52
N VAL A 11 12.94 -2.04 9.87
CA VAL A 11 12.44 -3.20 9.13
C VAL A 11 11.19 -3.79 9.78
N VAL A 12 10.05 -3.16 9.51
CA VAL A 12 8.74 -3.50 10.12
C VAL A 12 8.03 -4.72 9.49
N ILE A 13 8.53 -5.21 8.35
CA ILE A 13 7.93 -6.35 7.64
C ILE A 13 8.23 -7.64 8.43
N PRO A 14 7.28 -8.57 8.59
CA PRO A 14 7.53 -9.85 9.22
C PRO A 14 8.55 -10.70 8.43
N PRO A 15 9.39 -11.51 9.11
CA PRO A 15 10.16 -12.55 8.45
C PRO A 15 9.22 -13.61 7.84
N HIS A 16 9.69 -14.27 6.78
CA HIS A 16 8.98 -15.43 6.24
C HIS A 16 8.94 -16.55 7.31
N PRO A 17 7.85 -17.34 7.43
CA PRO A 17 7.75 -18.40 8.44
C PRO A 17 8.88 -19.44 8.39
N ARG A 18 9.49 -19.63 7.21
CA ARG A 18 10.63 -20.53 6.98
C ARG A 18 12.00 -19.82 6.97
N ALA A 19 12.06 -18.56 7.38
CA ALA A 19 13.33 -17.84 7.46
C ALA A 19 14.24 -18.51 8.49
N LYS A 20 15.55 -18.60 8.18
CA LYS A 20 16.56 -19.16 9.08
C LYS A 20 16.64 -18.40 10.40
N GLU A 21 16.39 -17.10 10.36
CA GLU A 21 16.35 -16.22 11.52
C GLU A 21 14.97 -15.58 11.63
N GLN A 22 14.33 -15.76 12.78
CA GLN A 22 13.08 -15.08 13.12
C GLN A 22 13.44 -13.78 13.82
N ARG A 23 13.23 -12.67 13.12
CA ARG A 23 13.47 -11.33 13.65
C ARG A 23 12.22 -10.78 14.32
N GLU A 24 12.43 -10.01 15.38
CA GLU A 24 11.37 -9.19 15.97
C GLU A 24 10.99 -8.06 15.01
N TYR A 25 9.71 -7.73 14.99
CA TYR A 25 9.13 -6.65 14.21
C TYR A 25 7.90 -6.12 14.94
N ASP A 26 7.59 -4.85 14.75
CA ASP A 26 6.37 -4.27 15.29
C ASP A 26 5.15 -4.80 14.52
N ARG A 27 4.40 -5.69 15.18
CA ARG A 27 3.18 -6.29 14.65
C ARG A 27 2.06 -5.28 14.47
N TRP A 28 1.98 -4.27 15.33
CA TRP A 28 0.94 -3.24 15.27
C TRP A 28 1.18 -2.35 14.06
N LEU A 29 2.41 -1.89 13.90
CA LEU A 29 2.80 -1.08 12.74
C LEU A 29 2.61 -1.84 11.43
N TYR A 30 2.97 -3.13 11.38
CA TYR A 30 2.71 -3.94 10.18
C TYR A 30 1.21 -4.15 9.89
N ARG A 31 0.36 -4.18 10.92
CA ARG A 31 -1.10 -4.35 10.78
C ARG A 31 -1.76 -3.14 10.11
N GLU A 32 -1.24 -1.93 10.31
CA GLU A 32 -1.77 -0.72 9.68
C GLU A 32 -1.75 -0.78 8.15
N ARG A 33 -0.81 -1.55 7.57
CA ARG A 33 -0.72 -1.84 6.13
C ARG A 33 -2.04 -2.38 5.57
N HIS A 34 -2.81 -3.11 6.38
CA HIS A 34 -4.10 -3.65 5.98
C HIS A 34 -5.09 -2.56 5.55
N LEU A 35 -5.08 -1.40 6.22
CA LEU A 35 -5.97 -0.28 5.87
C LEU A 35 -5.67 0.24 4.46
N VAL A 36 -4.39 0.36 4.13
CA VAL A 36 -3.92 0.76 2.79
C VAL A 36 -4.29 -0.28 1.75
N GLU A 37 -4.09 -1.58 2.04
CA GLU A 37 -4.50 -2.67 1.14
C GLU A 37 -6.01 -2.69 0.89
N CYS A 38 -6.82 -2.51 1.94
CA CYS A 38 -8.27 -2.40 1.83
C CYS A 38 -8.69 -1.20 0.97
N PHE A 39 -8.04 -0.05 1.16
CA PHE A 39 -8.30 1.14 0.34
C PHE A 39 -7.95 0.91 -1.13
N ILE A 40 -6.80 0.32 -1.42
CA ILE A 40 -6.40 -0.03 -2.80
C ILE A 40 -7.39 -1.03 -3.39
N ASN A 41 -7.86 -2.03 -2.62
CA ASN A 41 -8.86 -2.97 -3.08
C ASN A 41 -10.18 -2.26 -3.45
N LYS A 42 -10.60 -1.27 -2.64
CA LYS A 42 -11.77 -0.44 -2.95
C LYS A 42 -11.59 0.36 -4.23
N ILE A 43 -10.43 0.99 -4.44
CA ILE A 43 -10.11 1.72 -5.67
C ILE A 43 -10.16 0.78 -6.89
N LYS A 44 -9.69 -0.45 -6.76
CA LYS A 44 -9.67 -1.41 -7.87
C LYS A 44 -11.05 -1.82 -8.38
N HIS A 45 -12.13 -1.64 -7.59
CA HIS A 45 -13.50 -1.82 -8.10
C HIS A 45 -13.84 -0.85 -9.23
N PHE A 46 -13.19 0.32 -9.27
CA PHE A 46 -13.36 1.29 -10.33
C PHE A 46 -12.50 0.88 -11.53
N ARG A 47 -13.08 0.12 -12.48
CA ARG A 47 -12.40 -0.43 -13.66
C ARG A 47 -11.56 0.61 -14.42
N ARG A 48 -12.05 1.84 -14.55
CA ARG A 48 -11.34 2.94 -15.24
C ARG A 48 -9.99 3.27 -14.60
N VAL A 49 -9.94 3.27 -13.26
CA VAL A 49 -8.72 3.49 -12.48
C VAL A 49 -7.84 2.25 -12.51
N PHE A 50 -8.41 1.06 -12.24
CA PHE A 50 -7.67 -0.20 -12.22
C PHE A 50 -6.94 -0.49 -13.54
N SER A 51 -7.63 -0.36 -14.67
CA SER A 51 -7.07 -0.62 -16.00
C SER A 51 -6.30 0.57 -16.58
N ARG A 52 -6.20 1.70 -15.85
CA ARG A 52 -5.57 2.95 -16.29
C ARG A 52 -5.97 3.34 -17.72
N PHE A 53 -7.26 3.58 -17.95
CA PHE A 53 -7.75 3.99 -19.28
C PHE A 53 -7.35 5.41 -19.68
N GLU A 54 -7.01 6.26 -18.71
CA GLU A 54 -6.57 7.63 -18.96
C GLU A 54 -5.18 7.64 -19.59
N LYS A 55 -5.04 8.31 -20.74
CA LYS A 55 -3.75 8.49 -21.43
C LYS A 55 -2.86 9.53 -20.77
N LEU A 56 -3.47 10.54 -20.14
CA LEU A 56 -2.78 11.65 -19.48
C LEU A 56 -2.72 11.39 -17.98
N ASP A 57 -1.55 11.66 -17.39
CA ASP A 57 -1.35 11.50 -15.95
C ASP A 57 -2.23 12.45 -15.13
N THR A 58 -2.51 13.65 -15.65
CA THR A 58 -3.41 14.62 -15.03
C THR A 58 -4.85 14.11 -14.95
N SER A 59 -5.36 13.52 -16.04
CA SER A 59 -6.68 12.91 -16.05
C SER A 59 -6.75 11.71 -15.10
N TYR A 60 -5.72 10.85 -15.11
CA TYR A 60 -5.65 9.71 -14.18
C TYR A 60 -5.68 10.15 -12.72
N LEU A 61 -4.89 11.18 -12.36
CA LEU A 61 -4.89 11.76 -11.02
C LEU A 61 -6.27 12.34 -10.65
N GLY A 62 -6.94 13.04 -11.58
CA GLY A 62 -8.29 13.54 -11.37
C GLY A 62 -9.30 12.44 -11.03
N PHE A 63 -9.26 11.32 -11.76
CA PHE A 63 -10.11 10.16 -11.47
C PHE A 63 -9.75 9.47 -10.15
N LEU A 64 -8.45 9.39 -9.79
CA LEU A 64 -8.03 8.88 -8.48
C LEU A 64 -8.59 9.71 -7.34
N LEU A 65 -8.51 11.04 -7.43
CA LEU A 65 -9.05 11.96 -6.41
C LEU A 65 -10.57 11.85 -6.31
N LEU A 66 -11.27 11.77 -7.45
CA LEU A 66 -12.72 11.56 -7.48
C LEU A 66 -13.10 10.25 -6.78
N VAL A 67 -12.45 9.14 -7.12
CA VAL A 67 -12.71 7.83 -6.50
C VAL A 67 -12.39 7.85 -5.01
N GLY A 68 -11.27 8.47 -4.61
CA GLY A 68 -10.92 8.64 -3.20
C GLY A 68 -11.99 9.41 -2.44
N THR A 69 -12.52 10.48 -3.04
CA THR A 69 -13.60 11.30 -2.46
C THR A 69 -14.90 10.50 -2.31
N LEU A 70 -15.26 9.69 -3.31
CA LEU A 70 -16.44 8.81 -3.25
C LEU A 70 -16.31 7.73 -2.17
N ILE A 71 -15.12 7.17 -1.98
CA ILE A 71 -14.85 6.19 -0.91
C ILE A 71 -14.91 6.87 0.46
N TRP A 72 -14.49 8.13 0.57
CA TRP A 72 -14.54 8.91 1.80
C TRP A 72 -15.98 9.30 2.20
N LEU A 73 -16.81 9.66 1.23
CA LEU A 73 -18.20 10.07 1.43
C LEU A 73 -19.15 8.91 1.76
N ARG A 74 -18.68 7.66 1.60
CA ARG A 74 -19.45 6.46 1.87
C ARG A 74 -19.39 6.07 3.34
#